data_AF-A0A8S9J477-F1
#
_entry.id   AF-A0A8S9J477-F1
#
_cell.length_a   1.000
_cell.length_b   1.000
_cell.length_c   1.000
_cell.angle_alpha   90.00
_cell.angle_beta   90.00
_cell.angle_gamma   90.00
#
_symmetry.space_group_name_H-M   'P 1'
#
loop_
_entity.id
_entity.type
_entity.pdbx_description
1 polymer ?
#
loop_
_entity_poly.entity_id
_entity_poly.type
_entity_poly.pdbx_seq_one_letter_code
_entity_poly.pdbx_strand_id
1 'polypeptide(L)'
;MPLRSLSPSISPASSPFPIISYERVKISKTYLDLRTALEETTRYVFHHAIVTDLQNKRQGTTSTLTRGGEVRGGRIKPRGGDMQVTTEFDPLVEEI
;
A
#
# COMPACT_ATOMS: atom_id res chain seq x y z
N MET A 1 5.46 -21.77 -30.03
CA MET A 1 5.70 -22.24 -28.64
C MET A 1 4.40 -22.85 -28.13
N PRO A 2 4.27 -24.18 -28.00
CA PRO A 2 3.02 -24.77 -27.51
C PRO A 2 2.95 -24.63 -25.98
N LEU A 3 1.85 -24.06 -25.48
CA LEU A 3 1.57 -23.96 -24.04
C LEU A 3 1.13 -25.35 -23.54
N ARG A 4 1.95 -25.93 -22.67
CA ARG A 4 1.71 -27.23 -22.03
C ARG A 4 0.45 -27.17 -21.17
N SER A 5 -0.62 -27.82 -21.60
CA SER A 5 -1.84 -27.99 -20.81
C SER A 5 -1.58 -29.04 -19.72
N LEU A 6 -1.17 -28.60 -18.53
CA LEU A 6 -1.31 -29.43 -17.32
C LEU A 6 -2.70 -29.18 -16.74
N SER A 7 -3.60 -30.12 -16.93
CA SER A 7 -4.78 -30.25 -16.08
C SER A 7 -4.37 -31.04 -14.83
N PRO A 8 -4.24 -30.42 -13.64
CA PRO A 8 -3.98 -31.20 -12.44
C PRO A 8 -5.28 -31.89 -12.02
N SER A 9 -5.32 -33.21 -12.10
CA SER A 9 -6.34 -34.01 -11.40
C SER A 9 -6.05 -33.90 -9.92
N ILE A 10 -6.95 -33.28 -9.15
CA ILE A 10 -6.80 -33.17 -7.70
C ILE A 10 -8.06 -33.78 -7.10
N SER A 11 -7.95 -35.02 -6.60
CA SER A 11 -8.92 -35.54 -5.65
C SER A 11 -8.42 -35.17 -4.25
N PRO A 12 -8.98 -34.16 -3.57
CA PRO A 12 -8.70 -34.00 -2.16
C PRO A 12 -9.28 -35.21 -1.43
N ALA A 13 -8.49 -35.88 -0.61
CA ALA A 13 -8.98 -36.93 0.27
C ALA A 13 -10.03 -36.30 1.21
N SER A 14 -11.31 -36.49 0.88
CA SER A 14 -12.42 -35.97 1.67
C SER A 14 -12.54 -36.83 2.92
N SER A 15 -11.93 -36.39 4.01
CA SER A 15 -12.17 -36.96 5.34
C SER A 15 -13.58 -36.58 5.80
N PRO A 16 -14.36 -37.51 6.38
CA PRO A 16 -15.70 -37.19 6.85
C PRO A 16 -15.65 -36.18 8.01
N PHE A 17 -16.32 -35.05 7.84
CA PHE A 17 -16.56 -34.05 8.89
C PHE A 17 -17.77 -34.44 9.74
N PRO A 18 -17.73 -34.27 11.07
CA PRO A 18 -18.89 -34.54 11.91
C PRO A 18 -19.92 -33.41 11.86
N ILE A 19 -21.19 -33.75 11.74
CA ILE A 19 -22.31 -32.83 12.00
C ILE A 19 -22.61 -32.87 13.50
N ILE A 20 -22.54 -31.71 14.12
CA ILE A 20 -22.73 -31.52 15.56
C ILE A 20 -23.96 -30.63 15.78
N SER A 21 -24.83 -31.03 16.71
CA SER A 21 -25.95 -30.19 17.17
C SER A 21 -25.45 -29.01 18.00
N TYR A 22 -26.30 -28.01 18.21
CA TYR A 22 -25.99 -26.89 19.12
C TYR A 22 -25.62 -27.37 20.54
N GLU A 23 -26.27 -28.46 21.00
CA GLU A 23 -26.00 -29.12 22.28
C GLU A 23 -24.71 -29.97 22.30
N ARG A 24 -23.87 -29.85 21.27
CA ARG A 24 -22.59 -30.58 21.13
C ARG A 24 -22.75 -32.09 21.02
N VAL A 25 -23.91 -32.57 20.57
CA VAL A 25 -24.15 -34.00 20.28
C VAL A 25 -23.80 -34.29 18.82
N LYS A 26 -23.05 -35.38 18.59
CA LYS A 26 -22.69 -35.84 17.23
C LYS A 26 -23.89 -36.54 16.60
N ILE A 27 -24.41 -36.01 15.51
CA ILE A 27 -25.58 -36.57 14.82
C ILE A 27 -25.14 -37.46 13.65
N SER A 28 -24.23 -36.97 12.79
CA SER A 28 -23.88 -37.66 11.56
C SER A 28 -22.50 -37.24 11.01
N LYS A 29 -22.13 -37.78 9.85
CA LYS A 29 -20.88 -37.50 9.14
C LYS A 29 -21.18 -37.06 7.72
N THR A 30 -20.43 -36.08 7.21
CA THR A 30 -20.56 -35.58 5.84
C THR A 30 -19.21 -35.41 5.17
N TYR A 31 -19.22 -35.45 3.84
CA TYR A 31 -18.05 -35.22 3.00
C TYR A 31 -18.20 -33.87 2.32
N LEU A 32 -17.09 -33.14 2.18
CA LEU A 32 -17.04 -31.89 1.45
C LEU A 32 -16.16 -32.07 0.21
N ASP A 33 -16.72 -31.70 -0.94
CA ASP A 33 -16.00 -31.69 -2.22
C ASP A 33 -15.58 -30.25 -2.53
N LEU A 34 -14.27 -30.00 -2.59
CA LEU A 34 -13.69 -28.69 -2.82
C LEU A 34 -12.76 -28.74 -4.03
N ARG A 35 -12.89 -27.74 -4.91
CA ARG A 35 -11.87 -27.48 -5.92
C ARG A 35 -10.67 -26.85 -5.22
N THR A 36 -9.60 -27.64 -5.09
CA THR A 36 -8.36 -27.23 -4.43
C THR A 36 -7.28 -26.91 -5.45
N ALA A 37 -6.38 -26.00 -5.10
CA ALA A 37 -5.19 -25.72 -5.89
C ALA A 37 -4.16 -26.84 -5.68
N LEU A 38 -3.19 -26.95 -6.59
CA LEU A 38 -2.06 -27.87 -6.42
C LEU A 38 -1.25 -27.47 -5.17
N GLU A 39 -0.73 -28.44 -4.42
CA GLU A 39 0.00 -28.17 -3.17
C GLU A 39 1.17 -27.19 -3.37
N GLU A 40 1.87 -27.32 -4.50
CA GLU A 40 2.99 -26.43 -4.88
C GLU A 40 2.56 -24.96 -5.04
N THR A 41 1.38 -24.71 -5.64
CA THR A 41 0.90 -23.35 -5.95
C THR A 41 -0.04 -22.79 -4.89
N THR A 42 -0.47 -23.61 -3.94
CA THR A 42 -1.47 -23.26 -2.92
C THR A 42 -1.07 -22.00 -2.14
N ARG A 43 0.17 -21.93 -1.65
CA ARG A 43 0.64 -20.76 -0.87
C ARG A 43 0.64 -19.47 -1.69
N TYR A 44 1.02 -19.55 -2.96
CA TYR A 44 1.04 -18.39 -3.85
C TYR A 44 -0.37 -17.86 -4.11
N VAL A 45 -1.32 -18.76 -4.40
CA VAL A 45 -2.73 -18.40 -4.61
C VAL A 45 -3.32 -17.75 -3.36
N PHE A 46 -3.09 -18.32 -2.18
CA PHE A 46 -3.55 -17.74 -0.90
C PHE A 46 -2.93 -16.37 -0.62
N HIS A 47 -1.61 -16.24 -0.80
CA HIS A 47 -0.92 -14.98 -0.57
C HIS A 47 -1.48 -13.87 -1.45
N HIS A 48 -1.64 -14.13 -2.75
CA HIS A 48 -2.21 -13.16 -3.68
C HIS A 48 -3.63 -12.78 -3.28
N ALA A 49 -4.50 -13.75 -2.98
CA ALA A 49 -5.87 -13.50 -2.58
C ALA A 49 -5.96 -12.58 -1.34
N ILE A 50 -5.18 -12.87 -0.30
CA ILE A 50 -5.18 -12.09 0.95
C ILE A 50 -4.64 -10.68 0.70
N VAL A 51 -3.51 -10.56 0.00
CA VAL A 51 -2.89 -9.25 -0.23
C VAL A 51 -3.80 -8.34 -1.06
N THR A 52 -4.41 -8.88 -2.13
CA THR A 52 -5.32 -8.10 -2.97
C THR A 52 -6.57 -7.66 -2.20
N ASP A 53 -7.16 -8.54 -1.39
CA ASP A 53 -8.33 -8.18 -0.57
C ASP A 53 -8.00 -7.06 0.42
N LEU A 54 -6.89 -7.20 1.15
CA LEU A 54 -6.44 -6.19 2.11
C LEU A 54 -6.07 -4.87 1.44
N GLN A 55 -5.46 -4.90 0.25
CA GLN A 55 -5.14 -3.70 -0.51
C GLN A 55 -6.40 -3.01 -1.04
N ASN A 56 -7.37 -3.75 -1.56
CA ASN A 56 -8.64 -3.21 -2.05
C ASN A 56 -9.47 -2.56 -0.93
N LYS A 57 -9.31 -3.04 0.31
CA LYS A 57 -9.97 -2.45 1.49
C LYS A 57 -9.34 -1.11 1.93
N ARG A 58 -8.15 -0.74 1.45
CA ARG A 58 -7.49 0.51 1.87
C ARG A 58 -8.23 1.72 1.27
N GLN A 59 -8.61 2.63 2.15
CA GLN A 59 -9.35 3.85 1.77
C GLN A 59 -8.46 4.91 1.10
N GLY A 60 -7.15 4.94 1.38
CA GLY A 60 -6.21 5.88 0.75
C GLY A 60 -6.38 7.35 1.18
N THR A 61 -6.66 7.63 2.46
CA THR A 61 -6.93 8.99 2.97
C THR A 61 -5.69 9.79 3.38
N THR A 62 -4.49 9.27 3.12
CA THR A 62 -3.25 9.97 3.48
C THR A 62 -3.09 11.21 2.62
N SER A 63 -3.00 12.38 3.25
CA SER A 63 -2.71 13.67 2.62
C SER A 63 -1.46 14.28 3.25
N THR A 64 -0.56 14.76 2.41
CA THR A 64 0.71 15.39 2.81
C THR A 64 0.90 16.64 2.00
N LEU A 65 1.20 17.77 2.64
CA LEU A 65 1.40 19.04 1.95
C LEU A 65 2.72 19.02 1.16
N THR A 66 2.61 19.18 -0.14
CA THR A 66 3.69 19.29 -1.11
C THR A 66 4.18 20.74 -1.22
N ARG A 67 5.48 20.91 -1.46
CA ARG A 67 6.17 22.21 -1.59
C ARG A 67 5.63 23.10 -2.73
N GLY A 68 4.97 22.50 -3.73
CA GLY A 68 4.57 23.19 -4.96
C GLY A 68 3.30 24.04 -4.87
N GLY A 69 2.43 23.82 -3.88
CA GLY A 69 1.15 24.54 -3.83
C GLY A 69 0.29 24.32 -2.59
N GLU A 70 0.59 23.33 -1.75
CA GLU A 70 -0.16 23.07 -0.53
C GLU A 70 0.44 23.81 0.69
N VAL A 71 1.76 24.04 0.69
CA VAL A 71 2.45 24.84 1.73
C VAL A 71 2.28 26.34 1.44
N ARG A 72 1.68 27.07 2.40
CA ARG A 72 1.56 28.54 2.33
C ARG A 72 2.91 29.22 2.59
N GLY A 73 3.18 30.31 1.87
CA GLY A 73 4.36 31.18 2.13
C GLY A 73 5.59 30.94 1.24
N GLY A 74 5.50 30.10 0.21
CA GLY A 74 6.61 29.83 -0.71
C GLY A 74 6.45 30.53 -2.05
N ARG A 75 6.76 31.83 -2.15
CA ARG A 75 6.96 32.46 -3.47
C ARG A 75 8.05 33.51 -3.45
N ILE A 76 9.03 33.28 -4.34
CA ILE A 76 10.22 34.09 -4.68
C ILE A 76 11.16 34.32 -3.49
N LYS A 77 12.42 33.88 -3.65
CA LYS A 77 13.50 34.16 -2.70
C LYS A 77 13.62 35.67 -2.52
N PRO A 78 13.42 36.24 -1.30
CA PRO A 78 13.92 37.57 -1.01
C PRO A 78 15.45 37.45 -1.05
N ARG A 79 16.04 37.85 -2.18
CA ARG A 79 17.49 38.04 -2.25
C ARG A 79 17.76 39.23 -1.35
N GLY A 80 18.46 39.01 -0.24
CA GLY A 80 18.75 39.99 0.80
C GLY A 80 18.98 41.38 0.20
N GLY A 81 18.00 42.25 0.43
CA GLY A 81 18.09 43.67 0.17
C GLY A 81 18.11 44.35 1.52
N ASP A 82 19.21 44.16 2.25
CA ASP A 82 19.56 45.10 3.29
C ASP A 82 19.95 46.38 2.54
N MET A 83 19.11 47.40 2.66
CA MET A 83 19.30 48.71 2.05
C MET A 83 20.59 49.30 2.62
N GLN A 84 21.70 49.20 1.88
CA GLN A 84 22.89 49.99 2.20
C GLN A 84 22.57 51.44 1.85
N VAL A 85 22.21 52.22 2.88
CA VAL A 85 22.26 53.68 2.77
C VAL A 85 23.74 54.03 2.69
N THR A 86 24.25 54.24 1.49
CA THR A 86 25.53 54.90 1.29
C THR A 86 25.32 56.36 1.69
N THR A 87 25.51 56.67 2.97
CA THR A 87 25.94 58.03 3.32
C THR A 87 27.32 58.19 2.72
N GLU A 88 27.36 58.75 1.52
CA GLU A 88 28.59 59.28 0.95
C GLU A 88 29.13 60.31 1.93
N PHE A 89 30.26 59.99 2.55
CA PHE A 89 31.07 60.94 3.29
C PHE A 89 32.08 61.47 2.28
N ASP A 90 31.78 62.62 1.67
CA ASP A 90 32.70 63.36 0.80
C ASP A 90 33.87 63.89 1.64
N PRO A 91 35.12 63.42 1.44
CA PRO A 91 36.27 63.90 2.21
C PRO A 91 36.87 65.20 1.64
N LEU A 92 36.18 65.91 0.73
CA LEU A 92 36.70 67.12 0.09
C LEU A 92 36.17 68.43 0.70
N VAL A 93 35.94 68.47 2.02
CA VAL A 93 35.58 69.71 2.74
C VAL A 93 36.53 70.02 3.91
N GLU A 94 37.67 69.34 4.03
CA GLU A 94 38.76 69.76 4.92
C GLU A 94 40.10 69.71 4.20
N GLU A 95 40.36 70.72 3.34
CA GLU A 95 41.65 71.40 3.20
C GLU A 95 41.54 72.44 2.06
N ILE A 96 41.17 73.67 2.45
CA ILE A 96 41.74 75.00 2.08
C ILE A 96 40.94 76.05 2.87
#